data_AF-A0A954LGS7-F1
#
_entry.id   AF-A0A954LGS7-F1
#
_cell.length_a   1.000
_cell.length_b   1.000
_cell.length_c   1.000
_cell.angle_alpha   90.00
_cell.angle_beta   90.00
_cell.angle_gamma   90.00
#
_symmetry.space_group_name_H-M   'P 1'
#
loop_
_entity.id
_entity.type
_entity.pdbx_description
1 polymer ?
#
loop_
_entity_poly.entity_id
_entity_poly.type
_entity_poly.pdbx_seq_one_letter_code
_entity_poly.pdbx_strand_id
1 'polypeptide(L)'
;MSRSKLPPIVTLLYTHNPFYLISACLFAYGLKLLFRSGNSAVLFAPGTVGYMEPWGLLASLAGVTSLMAVTAILVVRLGRVWEDARSLVLIVLLMLLAISVSLDEIMTLLSDQDISRRHLLLMFGLGSSFAVVVSELLVRGLKISLPWAYRLPLHLFLLLFFLWPAGLLTELTGFTADQTRWMTAAFPSAAGLIGLFLIPAVRRTSEVVRHNGTPWRWPWFPWTPFVFLAAAVVFRSYSLTMSYDAVQYHTHFWDTSFSLYMLVPFLMAMLLILLEIGITERMPRLVNGVLMTAPLLLLVAYPWWVPWRRLPSYQNFTYLVVSEIASPVFIALMGLLVFYVWAWVRGLRRAELGIVAMLLTAVFIGPRTFGFATWMPSWGNLQSWPLVVLGLWQLIVVSGSRRSVNALMSLGAFAAMVVIHGRQFSVPASVISLTHVHVPLLVVILTGIIGRDELAHRFRWAGAPLITLTTIALLSQVARRHVSPTVLLIHIPAGIVLAVSLAKLLKEPLYHVIALLHGCFAGFVAVTGGIVAFFRLSLPEGAKPVILAVVSFGAAVLISTLKSGLLRRIRLFRLRRSRARSVE
;
A
#
# COMPACT_ATOMS: atom_id res chain seq x y z
N MET A 1 -23.49 -0.24 46.16
CA MET A 1 -24.33 -0.71 45.04
C MET A 1 -23.45 -1.47 44.05
N SER A 2 -23.81 -2.73 43.73
CA SER A 2 -23.06 -3.60 42.82
C SER A 2 -22.98 -2.99 41.41
N ARG A 3 -21.78 -2.97 40.81
CA ARG A 3 -21.48 -2.51 39.43
C ARG A 3 -22.27 -3.26 38.33
N SER A 4 -23.04 -4.29 38.67
CA SER A 4 -23.69 -5.20 37.71
C SER A 4 -25.06 -4.75 37.18
N LYS A 5 -25.56 -3.55 37.52
CA LYS A 5 -26.92 -3.11 37.15
C LYS A 5 -27.02 -1.76 36.43
N LEU A 6 -25.91 -1.13 36.05
CA LEU A 6 -25.97 0.10 35.27
C LEU A 6 -26.02 -0.21 33.77
N PRO A 7 -26.83 0.51 32.97
CA PRO A 7 -26.82 0.40 31.51
C PRO A 7 -25.39 0.60 30.97
N PRO A 8 -24.99 -0.09 29.90
CA PRO A 8 -23.64 0.02 29.34
C PRO A 8 -23.26 1.46 28.98
N ILE A 9 -24.24 2.30 28.59
CA ILE A 9 -24.03 3.73 28.32
C ILE A 9 -23.74 4.53 29.59
N VAL A 10 -24.44 4.25 30.70
CA VAL A 10 -24.17 4.93 31.98
C VAL A 10 -22.84 4.47 32.55
N THR A 11 -22.50 3.19 32.39
CA THR A 11 -21.19 2.65 32.78
C THR A 11 -20.08 3.27 31.92
N LEU A 12 -20.29 3.47 30.61
CA LEU A 12 -19.35 4.15 29.71
C LEU A 12 -19.20 5.63 30.08
N LEU A 13 -20.29 6.37 30.29
CA LEU A 13 -20.26 7.79 30.69
C LEU A 13 -19.60 8.01 32.05
N TYR A 14 -19.77 7.07 32.97
CA TYR A 14 -19.18 7.11 34.31
C TYR A 14 -17.69 6.70 34.31
N THR A 15 -17.23 5.87 33.36
CA THR A 15 -15.82 5.42 33.27
C THR A 15 -14.98 6.20 32.26
N HIS A 16 -15.61 6.86 31.30
CA HIS A 16 -14.98 7.67 30.27
C HIS A 16 -15.71 9.01 30.18
N ASN A 17 -15.51 9.89 31.16
CA ASN A 17 -16.17 11.19 31.23
C ASN A 17 -15.85 12.04 29.96
N PRO A 18 -16.75 12.10 28.97
CA PRO A 18 -16.48 12.79 27.71
C PRO A 18 -16.63 14.31 27.86
N PHE A 19 -17.22 14.76 28.97
CA PHE A 19 -17.47 16.17 29.25
C PHE A 19 -16.18 16.95 29.37
N TYR A 20 -15.05 16.33 29.75
CA TYR A 20 -13.77 17.03 29.74
C TYR A 20 -13.30 17.38 28.32
N LEU A 21 -13.46 16.47 27.36
CA LEU A 21 -13.10 16.73 25.96
C LEU A 21 -14.08 17.73 25.33
N ILE A 22 -15.38 17.54 25.55
CA ILE A 22 -16.42 18.46 25.08
C ILE A 22 -16.21 19.85 25.67
N SER A 23 -15.92 19.96 26.97
CA SER A 23 -15.60 21.23 27.64
C SER A 23 -14.35 21.87 27.06
N ALA A 24 -13.27 21.12 26.83
CA ALA A 24 -12.07 21.66 26.20
C ALA A 24 -12.33 22.15 24.76
N CYS A 25 -13.10 21.41 23.97
CA CYS A 25 -13.49 21.82 22.61
C CYS A 25 -14.41 23.06 22.63
N LEU A 26 -15.43 23.08 23.49
CA LEU A 26 -16.34 24.23 23.65
C LEU A 26 -15.60 25.45 24.18
N PHE A 27 -14.61 25.25 25.06
CA PHE A 27 -13.78 26.32 25.60
C PHE A 27 -12.82 26.86 24.55
N ALA A 28 -12.12 26.01 23.80
CA ALA A 28 -11.28 26.44 22.69
C ALA A 28 -12.09 27.16 21.60
N TYR A 29 -13.30 26.65 21.29
CA TYR A 29 -14.23 27.29 20.37
C TYR A 29 -14.78 28.61 20.91
N GLY A 30 -15.16 28.65 22.19
CA GLY A 30 -15.64 29.84 22.89
C GLY A 30 -14.57 30.92 22.99
N LEU A 31 -13.33 30.56 23.31
CA LEU A 31 -12.18 31.46 23.22
C LEU A 31 -11.94 31.92 21.80
N LYS A 32 -12.11 31.07 20.78
CA LYS A 32 -12.00 31.51 19.38
C LYS A 32 -13.11 32.51 19.01
N LEU A 33 -14.32 32.34 19.52
CA LEU A 33 -15.44 33.25 19.27
C LEU A 33 -15.34 34.56 20.04
N LEU A 34 -14.97 34.51 21.33
CA LEU A 34 -14.69 35.69 22.16
C LEU A 34 -13.51 36.45 21.58
N PHE A 35 -12.47 35.70 21.25
CA PHE A 35 -11.24 35.94 20.50
C PHE A 35 -11.30 36.73 19.18
N ARG A 36 -12.46 36.74 18.51
CA ARG A 36 -12.58 37.10 17.09
C ARG A 36 -13.62 38.20 16.93
N SER A 37 -13.17 39.44 16.71
CA SER A 37 -14.10 40.55 16.50
C SER A 37 -14.57 40.57 15.03
N GLY A 38 -15.88 40.41 14.83
CA GLY A 38 -16.51 40.44 13.51
C GLY A 38 -17.94 39.91 13.57
N ASN A 39 -18.82 40.44 12.71
CA ASN A 39 -20.22 40.06 12.65
C ASN A 39 -20.33 38.55 12.32
N SER A 40 -20.93 37.75 13.20
CA SER A 40 -20.99 36.28 13.06
C SER A 40 -21.78 35.82 11.83
N ALA A 41 -22.57 36.70 11.20
CA ALA A 41 -23.21 36.47 9.91
C ALA A 41 -22.24 36.52 8.71
N VAL A 42 -21.05 37.09 8.90
CA VAL A 42 -20.00 37.29 7.89
C VAL A 42 -18.76 36.45 8.28
N LEU A 43 -18.98 35.21 8.70
CA LEU A 43 -17.94 34.26 9.15
C LEU A 43 -16.83 33.99 8.12
N PHE A 44 -17.02 34.41 6.86
CA PHE A 44 -16.21 34.00 5.72
C PHE A 44 -15.88 35.13 4.71
N ALA A 45 -16.16 36.41 5.01
CA ALA A 45 -15.74 37.50 4.09
C ALA A 45 -14.32 38.00 4.43
N PRO A 46 -13.41 38.12 3.45
CA PRO A 46 -12.10 38.72 3.65
C PRO A 46 -12.20 40.20 4.04
N GLY A 47 -11.36 40.65 4.99
CA GLY A 47 -11.14 42.08 5.28
C GLY A 47 -12.01 42.72 6.37
N THR A 48 -12.93 41.99 7.01
CA THR A 48 -13.82 42.53 8.07
C THR A 48 -13.53 42.01 9.48
N VAL A 49 -12.40 41.33 9.69
CA VAL A 49 -12.03 40.78 11.00
C VAL A 49 -11.23 41.85 11.76
N GLY A 50 -11.86 42.49 12.75
CA GLY A 50 -11.18 43.39 13.67
C GLY A 50 -10.32 42.61 14.67
N TYR A 51 -9.19 43.18 15.05
CA TYR A 51 -8.12 42.60 15.86
C TYR A 51 -8.56 42.12 17.26
N MET A 52 -7.88 41.08 17.74
CA MET A 52 -7.68 40.82 19.18
C MET A 52 -6.19 40.66 19.49
N GLU A 53 -5.84 40.96 20.75
CA GLU A 53 -4.49 40.91 21.32
C GLU A 53 -3.93 39.47 21.33
N PRO A 54 -2.92 39.16 20.50
CA PRO A 54 -2.30 37.83 20.38
C PRO A 54 -1.87 37.22 21.72
N TRP A 55 -1.29 38.06 22.58
CA TRP A 55 -0.80 37.66 23.88
C TRP A 55 -1.92 37.28 24.84
N GLY A 56 -3.09 37.93 24.75
CA GLY A 56 -4.27 37.59 25.56
C GLY A 56 -4.81 36.19 25.25
N LEU A 57 -4.92 35.85 23.96
CA LEU A 57 -5.34 34.50 23.54
C LEU A 57 -4.33 33.44 23.98
N LEU A 58 -3.03 33.67 23.78
CA LEU A 58 -1.98 32.73 24.20
C LEU A 58 -1.92 32.57 25.71
N ALA A 59 -1.99 33.68 26.47
CA ALA A 59 -1.99 33.66 27.92
C ALA A 59 -3.21 32.91 28.46
N SER A 60 -4.40 33.09 27.88
CA SER A 60 -5.62 32.37 28.30
C SER A 60 -5.52 30.86 28.03
N LEU A 61 -5.06 30.45 26.85
CA LEU A 61 -4.86 29.03 26.53
C LEU A 61 -3.77 28.39 27.39
N ALA A 62 -2.64 29.09 27.59
CA ALA A 62 -1.55 28.63 28.46
C ALA A 62 -2.00 28.54 29.93
N GLY A 63 -2.78 29.51 30.41
CA GLY A 63 -3.35 29.51 31.75
C GLY A 63 -4.25 28.30 32.00
N VAL A 64 -5.19 28.03 31.09
CA VAL A 64 -6.07 26.85 31.19
C VAL A 64 -5.28 25.55 31.09
N THR A 65 -4.33 25.46 30.16
CA THR A 65 -3.48 24.27 30.03
C THR A 65 -2.69 23.99 31.31
N SER A 66 -2.15 25.03 31.94
CA SER A 66 -1.43 24.95 33.21
C SER A 66 -2.35 24.53 34.35
N LEU A 67 -3.55 25.12 34.43
CA LEU A 67 -4.56 24.77 35.43
C LEU A 67 -4.97 23.30 35.31
N MET A 68 -5.20 22.81 34.09
CA MET A 68 -5.51 21.39 33.84
C MET A 68 -4.35 20.47 34.23
N ALA A 69 -3.11 20.85 33.90
CA ALA A 69 -1.93 20.08 34.27
C ALA A 69 -1.73 19.99 35.79
N VAL A 70 -1.86 21.11 36.50
CA VAL A 70 -1.79 21.17 37.96
C VAL A 70 -2.93 20.35 38.58
N THR A 71 -4.15 20.48 38.06
CA THR A 71 -5.31 19.71 38.53
C THR A 71 -5.07 18.21 38.38
N ALA A 72 -4.56 17.75 37.23
CA ALA A 72 -4.21 16.35 37.02
C ALA A 72 -3.19 15.85 38.05
N ILE A 73 -2.16 16.65 38.35
CA ILE A 73 -1.15 16.32 39.37
C ILE A 73 -1.78 16.22 40.75
N LEU A 74 -2.60 17.21 41.15
CA LEU A 74 -3.24 17.25 42.46
C LEU A 74 -4.23 16.09 42.65
N VAL A 75 -5.06 15.78 41.65
CA VAL A 75 -6.03 14.67 41.69
C VAL A 75 -5.33 13.33 41.89
N VAL A 76 -4.20 13.09 41.22
CA VAL A 76 -3.44 11.85 41.39
C VAL A 76 -2.69 11.82 42.72
N ARG A 77 -2.08 12.93 43.12
CA ARG A 77 -1.24 12.97 44.34
C ARG A 77 -2.06 12.96 45.62
N LEU A 78 -3.17 13.69 45.67
CA LEU A 78 -4.02 13.82 46.84
C LEU A 78 -5.17 12.81 46.80
N GLY A 79 -5.87 12.71 45.67
CA GLY A 79 -7.03 11.84 45.53
C GLY A 79 -6.72 10.38 45.19
N ARG A 80 -5.52 10.08 44.67
CA ARG A 80 -5.13 8.75 44.13
C ARG A 80 -6.10 8.21 43.07
N VAL A 81 -6.92 9.08 42.48
CA VAL A 81 -7.90 8.73 41.43
C VAL A 81 -7.23 8.89 40.08
N TRP A 82 -6.81 7.77 39.51
CA TRP A 82 -6.20 7.79 38.19
C TRP A 82 -7.22 7.80 37.04
N GLU A 83 -8.47 7.41 37.27
CA GLU A 83 -9.46 7.31 36.19
C GLU A 83 -9.69 8.67 35.51
N ASP A 84 -9.87 9.74 36.29
CA ASP A 84 -10.04 11.11 35.77
C ASP A 84 -8.74 11.75 35.28
N ALA A 85 -7.61 11.41 35.90
CA ALA A 85 -6.31 11.97 35.50
C ALA A 85 -5.89 11.55 34.09
N ARG A 86 -6.36 10.39 33.61
CA ARG A 86 -6.07 9.86 32.27
C ARG A 86 -6.56 10.79 31.17
N SER A 87 -7.83 11.17 31.23
CA SER A 87 -8.43 12.08 30.24
C SER A 87 -7.81 13.47 30.34
N LEU A 88 -7.57 13.97 31.57
CA LEU A 88 -6.92 15.27 31.77
C LEU A 88 -5.52 15.34 31.13
N VAL A 89 -4.67 14.34 31.30
CA VAL A 89 -3.33 14.32 30.67
C VAL A 89 -3.42 14.35 29.15
N LEU A 90 -4.35 13.59 28.55
CA LEU A 90 -4.56 13.59 27.11
C LEU A 90 -5.13 14.92 26.61
N ILE A 91 -5.98 15.58 27.39
CA ILE A 91 -6.51 16.91 27.06
C ILE A 91 -5.41 17.96 27.17
N VAL A 92 -4.49 17.87 28.13
CA VAL A 92 -3.33 18.78 28.17
C VAL A 92 -2.52 18.66 26.87
N LEU A 93 -2.26 17.44 26.37
CA LEU A 93 -1.59 17.26 25.07
C LEU A 93 -2.39 17.88 23.91
N LEU A 94 -3.72 17.74 23.93
CA LEU A 94 -4.60 18.36 22.94
C LEU A 94 -4.58 19.89 23.03
N MET A 95 -4.54 20.46 24.24
CA MET A 95 -4.46 21.90 24.46
C MET A 95 -3.12 22.47 24.01
N LEU A 96 -2.01 21.75 24.21
CA LEU A 96 -0.71 22.12 23.66
C LEU A 96 -0.74 22.16 22.12
N LEU A 97 -1.43 21.21 21.49
CA LEU A 97 -1.68 21.25 20.04
C LEU A 97 -2.56 22.44 19.65
N ALA A 98 -3.62 22.73 20.41
CA ALA A 98 -4.50 23.86 20.15
C ALA A 98 -3.74 25.19 20.21
N ILE A 99 -2.87 25.39 21.20
CA ILE A 99 -1.98 26.55 21.30
C ILE A 99 -1.09 26.66 20.05
N SER A 100 -0.50 25.55 19.62
CA SER A 100 0.34 25.50 18.41
C SER A 100 -0.44 25.93 17.17
N VAL A 101 -1.66 25.45 16.97
CA VAL A 101 -2.51 25.84 15.82
C VAL A 101 -2.97 27.29 15.90
N SER A 102 -3.30 27.78 17.09
CA SER A 102 -3.68 29.19 17.29
C SER A 102 -2.54 30.15 16.98
N LEU A 103 -1.28 29.76 17.25
CA LEU A 103 -0.13 30.58 16.88
C LEU A 103 -0.06 30.83 15.38
N ASP A 104 -0.32 29.82 14.54
CA ASP A 104 -0.26 29.99 13.07
C ASP A 104 -1.23 31.07 12.58
N GLU A 105 -2.50 30.99 13.01
CA GLU A 105 -3.56 31.94 12.61
C GLU A 105 -3.19 33.37 13.01
N ILE A 106 -2.71 33.56 14.24
CA ILE A 106 -2.24 34.86 14.70
C ILE A 106 -1.09 35.36 13.81
N MET A 107 -0.10 34.52 13.50
CA MET A 107 1.09 34.95 12.76
C MET A 107 0.78 35.27 11.30
N THR A 108 -0.08 34.49 10.65
CA THR A 108 -0.52 34.79 9.28
C THR A 108 -1.22 36.14 9.17
N LEU A 109 -1.90 36.57 10.25
CA LEU A 109 -2.58 37.87 10.30
C LEU A 109 -1.62 39.01 10.69
N LEU A 110 -0.62 38.73 11.53
CA LEU A 110 0.37 39.71 11.99
C LEU A 110 1.51 39.94 11.00
N SER A 111 1.81 38.98 10.11
CA SER A 111 2.86 39.10 9.09
C SER A 111 2.67 40.30 8.15
N ASP A 112 1.41 40.72 7.91
CA ASP A 112 1.07 41.90 7.12
C ASP A 112 1.35 43.24 7.83
N GLN A 113 1.59 43.23 9.14
CA GLN A 113 1.98 44.41 9.91
C GLN A 113 3.48 44.28 10.20
N ASP A 114 4.30 45.30 9.89
CA ASP A 114 5.78 45.35 10.05
C ASP A 114 6.29 44.99 11.48
N ILE A 115 6.08 43.76 11.91
CA ILE A 115 6.37 43.26 13.25
C ILE A 115 7.79 42.71 13.22
N SER A 116 8.57 43.12 14.23
CA SER A 116 9.96 42.70 14.35
C SER A 116 10.09 41.16 14.39
N ARG A 117 10.96 40.60 13.55
CA ARG A 117 11.37 39.17 13.56
C ARG A 117 11.63 38.62 14.96
N ARG A 118 12.14 39.47 15.88
CA ARG A 118 12.39 39.12 17.28
C ARG A 118 11.11 38.73 18.02
N HIS A 119 10.00 39.41 17.74
CA HIS A 119 8.71 39.12 18.37
C HIS A 119 8.19 37.74 17.96
N LEU A 120 8.29 37.41 16.66
CA LEU A 120 7.90 36.09 16.12
C LEU A 120 8.71 34.96 16.77
N LEU A 121 10.04 35.11 16.82
CA LEU A 121 10.93 34.12 17.44
C LEU A 121 10.64 33.94 18.93
N LEU A 122 10.33 35.04 19.65
CA LEU A 122 9.96 34.98 21.05
C LEU A 122 8.64 34.22 21.27
N MET A 123 7.62 34.44 20.44
CA MET A 123 6.33 33.75 20.58
C MET A 123 6.45 32.23 20.38
N PHE A 124 7.13 31.79 19.31
CA PHE A 124 7.35 30.35 19.08
C PHE A 124 8.33 29.74 20.10
N GLY A 125 9.35 30.48 20.51
CA GLY A 125 10.29 30.06 21.55
C GLY A 125 9.60 29.87 22.90
N LEU A 126 8.73 30.80 23.30
CA LEU A 126 7.96 30.68 24.54
C LEU A 126 6.90 29.57 24.45
N GLY A 127 6.17 29.46 23.34
CA GLY A 127 5.19 28.39 23.14
C GLY A 127 5.80 26.99 23.20
N SER A 128 6.92 26.79 22.50
CA SER A 128 7.66 25.51 22.51
C SER A 128 8.25 25.20 23.89
N SER A 129 8.87 26.18 24.55
CA SER A 129 9.41 26.03 25.90
C SER A 129 8.32 25.69 26.90
N PHE A 130 7.17 26.38 26.82
CA PHE A 130 6.00 26.12 27.65
C PHE A 130 5.50 24.68 27.48
N ALA A 131 5.37 24.20 26.23
CA ALA A 131 4.92 22.84 25.96
C ALA A 131 5.84 21.77 26.56
N VAL A 132 7.17 21.95 26.42
CA VAL A 132 8.17 21.05 27.00
C VAL A 132 8.12 21.09 28.53
N VAL A 133 8.08 22.28 29.13
CA VAL A 133 8.05 22.45 30.58
C VAL A 133 6.78 21.83 31.19
N VAL A 134 5.60 22.10 30.62
CA VAL A 134 4.34 21.51 31.10
C VAL A 134 4.33 20.00 30.95
N SER A 135 4.85 19.46 29.85
CA SER A 135 4.96 18.02 29.64
C SER A 135 5.88 17.35 30.68
N GLU A 136 7.06 17.91 30.94
CA GLU A 136 8.00 17.38 31.93
C GLU A 136 7.48 17.56 33.37
N LEU A 137 6.78 18.67 33.66
CA LEU A 137 6.08 18.88 34.92
C LEU A 137 4.99 17.83 35.15
N LEU A 138 4.24 17.45 34.12
CA LEU A 138 3.28 16.35 34.21
C LEU A 138 3.97 15.02 34.49
N VAL A 139 5.02 14.67 33.73
CA VAL A 139 5.75 13.40 33.91
C VAL A 139 6.35 13.31 35.32
N ARG A 140 7.04 14.36 35.78
CA ARG A 140 7.64 14.40 37.13
C ARG A 140 6.59 14.52 38.23
N GLY A 141 5.59 15.37 38.03
CA GLY A 141 4.48 15.63 38.94
C GLY A 141 3.68 14.35 39.21
N LEU A 142 3.43 13.55 38.19
CA LEU A 142 2.72 12.28 38.31
C LEU A 142 3.62 11.09 38.73
N LYS A 143 4.93 11.31 38.91
CA LYS A 143 5.93 10.24 39.19
C LYS A 143 5.93 9.12 38.14
N ILE A 144 5.71 9.49 36.88
CA ILE A 144 5.71 8.53 35.78
C ILE A 144 7.15 8.21 35.41
N SER A 145 7.56 6.95 35.55
CA SER A 145 8.88 6.52 35.14
C SER A 145 8.89 6.23 33.64
N LEU A 146 8.95 7.29 32.83
CA LEU A 146 9.10 7.18 31.39
C LEU A 146 10.59 7.14 31.02
N PRO A 147 11.12 6.08 30.39
CA PRO A 147 12.51 6.04 29.96
C PRO A 147 12.86 7.13 28.94
N TRP A 148 14.12 7.55 28.88
CA TRP A 148 14.59 8.58 27.93
C TRP A 148 14.27 8.25 26.47
N ALA A 149 14.29 6.97 26.10
CA ALA A 149 13.95 6.51 24.76
C ALA A 149 12.50 6.85 24.34
N TYR A 150 11.58 7.06 25.28
CA TYR A 150 10.24 7.56 25.01
C TYR A 150 10.13 9.07 25.24
N ARG A 151 10.84 9.61 26.24
CA ARG A 151 10.82 11.07 26.51
C ARG A 151 11.37 11.88 25.34
N LEU A 152 12.48 11.46 24.72
CA LEU A 152 13.08 12.22 23.64
C LEU A 152 12.12 12.40 22.44
N PRO A 153 11.53 11.32 21.86
CA PRO A 153 10.53 11.48 20.80
C PRO A 153 9.33 12.33 21.21
N LEU A 154 8.85 12.21 22.45
CA LEU A 154 7.74 13.03 22.98
C LEU A 154 8.06 14.52 22.86
N HIS A 155 9.22 14.95 23.37
CA HIS A 155 9.63 16.35 23.30
C HIS A 155 9.91 16.78 21.86
N LEU A 156 10.50 15.93 21.03
CA LEU A 156 10.73 16.24 19.61
C LEU A 156 9.42 16.47 18.86
N PHE A 157 8.36 15.71 19.12
CA PHE A 157 7.04 15.97 18.53
C PHE A 157 6.46 17.32 18.98
N LEU A 158 6.56 17.64 20.28
CA LEU A 158 6.11 18.94 20.79
C LEU A 158 6.90 20.08 20.14
N LEU A 159 8.23 19.97 20.08
CA LEU A 159 9.07 20.96 19.41
C LEU A 159 8.72 21.07 17.92
N LEU A 160 8.47 19.96 17.22
CA LEU A 160 8.08 19.97 15.81
C LEU A 160 6.79 20.79 15.59
N PHE A 161 5.78 20.62 16.44
CA PHE A 161 4.50 21.34 16.30
C PHE A 161 4.64 22.85 16.41
N PHE A 162 5.58 23.35 17.21
CA PHE A 162 5.78 24.79 17.41
C PHE A 162 6.87 25.37 16.50
N LEU A 163 8.00 24.68 16.32
CA LEU A 163 9.14 25.22 15.59
C LEU A 163 9.03 25.06 14.07
N TRP A 164 8.33 24.03 13.58
CA TRP A 164 8.14 23.87 12.13
C TRP A 164 7.36 25.03 11.49
N PRO A 165 6.18 25.45 12.02
CA PRO A 165 5.46 26.61 11.49
C PRO A 165 6.29 27.90 11.54
N ALA A 166 7.12 28.08 12.58
CA ALA A 166 8.05 29.22 12.66
C ALA A 166 9.02 29.25 11.46
N GLY A 167 9.47 28.08 11.01
CA GLY A 167 10.30 27.94 9.81
C GLY A 167 9.55 28.09 8.49
N LEU A 168 8.22 28.19 8.49
CA LEU A 168 7.41 28.45 7.29
C LEU A 168 7.16 29.94 7.06
N LEU A 169 7.41 30.78 8.08
CA LEU A 169 7.23 32.23 7.97
C LEU A 169 8.23 32.83 7.00
N THR A 170 7.71 33.48 5.96
CA THR A 170 8.49 34.11 4.88
C THR A 170 9.30 35.30 5.40
N GLU A 171 8.84 35.97 6.46
CA GLU A 171 9.55 37.09 7.09
C GLU A 171 10.84 36.63 7.79
N LEU A 172 10.83 35.41 8.33
CA LEU A 172 11.98 34.82 9.04
C LEU A 172 12.95 34.15 8.08
N THR A 173 12.44 33.47 7.05
CA THR A 173 13.25 32.60 6.17
C THR A 173 13.56 33.21 4.80
N GLY A 174 12.74 34.16 4.33
CA GLY A 174 12.79 34.67 2.96
C GLY A 174 12.30 33.66 1.91
N PHE A 175 11.57 32.61 2.32
CA PHE A 175 11.08 31.59 1.40
C PHE A 175 10.08 32.16 0.37
N THR A 176 10.14 31.61 -0.84
CA THR A 176 9.09 31.83 -1.85
C THR A 176 7.84 31.03 -1.50
N ALA A 177 6.68 31.39 -2.06
CA ALA A 177 5.43 30.66 -1.84
C ALA A 177 5.57 29.16 -2.12
N ASP A 178 6.25 28.78 -3.22
CA ASP A 178 6.46 27.38 -3.57
C ASP A 178 7.40 26.65 -2.60
N GLN A 179 8.42 27.33 -2.07
CA GLN A 179 9.29 26.77 -1.04
C GLN A 179 8.50 26.51 0.26
N THR A 180 7.66 27.45 0.68
CA THR A 180 6.78 27.28 1.84
C THR A 180 5.81 26.11 1.66
N ARG A 181 5.27 25.91 0.45
CA ARG A 181 4.43 24.73 0.13
C ARG A 181 5.18 23.41 0.29
N TRP A 182 6.39 23.32 -0.27
CA TRP A 182 7.22 22.13 -0.14
C TRP A 182 7.58 21.83 1.31
N MET A 183 7.95 22.85 2.08
CA MET A 183 8.25 22.72 3.50
C MET A 183 7.02 22.34 4.32
N THR A 184 5.84 22.84 3.95
CA THR A 184 4.58 22.42 4.57
C THR A 184 4.31 20.94 4.30
N ALA A 185 4.47 20.49 3.05
CA ALA A 185 4.31 19.10 2.65
C ALA A 185 5.36 18.16 3.29
N ALA A 186 6.52 18.67 3.69
CA ALA A 186 7.59 17.92 4.35
C ALA A 186 7.35 17.68 5.85
N PHE A 187 6.41 18.39 6.48
CA PHE A 187 6.10 18.25 7.91
C PHE A 187 5.80 16.80 8.36
N PRO A 188 4.91 16.03 7.69
CA PRO A 188 4.65 14.63 8.07
C PRO A 188 5.88 13.75 7.93
N SER A 189 6.76 14.04 6.97
CA SER A 189 8.02 13.32 6.79
C SER A 189 8.95 13.54 7.98
N ALA A 190 9.08 14.79 8.45
CA ALA A 190 9.84 15.11 9.65
C ALA A 190 9.25 14.44 10.90
N ALA A 191 7.91 14.44 11.03
CA ALA A 191 7.21 13.69 12.08
C ALA A 191 7.49 12.19 12.01
N GLY A 192 7.56 11.61 10.80
CA GLY A 192 7.89 10.21 10.57
C GLY A 192 9.30 9.87 11.08
N LEU A 193 10.28 10.71 10.73
CA LEU A 193 11.66 10.57 11.20
C LEU A 193 11.75 10.64 12.73
N ILE A 194 11.05 11.60 13.36
CA ILE A 194 10.96 11.68 14.82
C ILE A 194 10.33 10.41 15.41
N GLY A 195 9.27 9.89 14.76
CA GLY A 195 8.65 8.62 15.14
C GLY A 195 9.63 7.45 15.15
N LEU A 196 10.55 7.37 14.19
CA LEU A 196 11.56 6.29 14.13
C LEU A 196 12.51 6.30 15.35
N PHE A 197 12.67 7.41 16.07
CA PHE A 197 13.41 7.44 17.34
C PHE A 197 12.73 6.65 18.47
N LEU A 198 11.50 6.14 18.26
CA LEU A 198 10.85 5.19 19.16
C LEU A 198 11.37 3.76 19.00
N ILE A 199 12.05 3.42 17.89
CA ILE A 199 12.55 2.04 17.65
C ILE A 199 13.46 1.53 18.78
N PRO A 200 14.45 2.31 19.28
CA PRO A 200 15.24 1.87 20.43
C PRO A 200 14.40 1.61 21.68
N ALA A 201 13.29 2.35 21.87
CA ALA A 201 12.38 2.18 22.99
C ALA A 201 11.57 0.87 22.86
N VAL A 202 11.09 0.57 21.65
CA VAL A 202 10.37 -0.67 21.29
C VAL A 202 11.24 -1.91 21.56
N ARG A 203 12.53 -1.83 21.22
CA ARG A 203 13.48 -2.94 21.39
C ARG A 203 13.78 -3.29 22.85
N ARG A 204 13.52 -2.38 23.79
CA ARG A 204 13.76 -2.59 25.22
C ARG A 204 12.66 -3.40 25.92
N THR A 205 11.66 -3.88 25.17
CA THR A 205 10.53 -4.73 25.61
C THR A 205 9.63 -4.11 26.69
N SER A 206 8.46 -4.71 26.87
CA SER A 206 7.45 -4.30 27.84
C SER A 206 7.90 -4.41 29.31
N GLU A 207 8.94 -5.18 29.62
CA GLU A 207 9.45 -5.36 30.99
C GLU A 207 9.95 -4.06 31.61
N VAL A 208 10.64 -3.23 30.82
CA VAL A 208 11.21 -1.94 31.27
C VAL A 208 10.11 -0.95 31.69
N VAL A 209 8.89 -1.11 31.16
CA VAL A 209 7.77 -0.20 31.41
C VAL A 209 6.70 -0.84 32.30
N ARG A 210 6.96 -2.03 32.85
CA ARG A 210 6.00 -2.76 33.71
C ARG A 210 5.72 -2.03 35.03
N HIS A 211 6.73 -1.36 35.59
CA HIS A 211 6.64 -0.59 36.83
C HIS A 211 6.65 0.92 36.56
N ASN A 212 5.78 1.38 35.66
CA ASN A 212 5.80 2.76 35.16
C ASN A 212 5.21 3.84 36.10
N GLY A 213 4.69 3.46 37.27
CA GLY A 213 4.04 4.36 38.22
C GLY A 213 2.60 4.74 37.87
N THR A 214 2.05 4.24 36.75
CA THR A 214 0.66 4.45 36.31
C THR A 214 -0.14 3.14 36.37
N PRO A 215 -1.48 3.20 36.42
CA PRO A 215 -2.32 2.00 36.31
C PRO A 215 -2.47 1.49 34.88
N TRP A 216 -1.90 2.16 33.88
CA TRP A 216 -1.97 1.72 32.50
C TRP A 216 -1.03 0.54 32.28
N ARG A 217 -1.61 -0.57 31.85
CA ARG A 217 -0.87 -1.76 31.45
C ARG A 217 -0.35 -1.59 30.02
N TRP A 218 0.73 -2.29 29.71
CA TRP A 218 1.15 -2.50 28.33
C TRP A 218 0.01 -3.17 27.52
N PRO A 219 -0.28 -2.76 26.28
CA PRO A 219 0.41 -1.73 25.48
C PRO A 219 -0.17 -0.30 25.63
N TRP A 220 -1.17 -0.05 26.49
CA TRP A 220 -1.78 1.28 26.58
C TRP A 220 -0.80 2.37 27.05
N PHE A 221 0.06 2.06 28.02
CA PHE A 221 1.23 2.89 28.34
C PHE A 221 2.51 2.22 27.84
N PRO A 222 3.41 2.94 27.16
CA PRO A 222 3.43 4.39 26.93
C PRO A 222 2.80 4.83 25.59
N TRP A 223 2.10 3.95 24.87
CA TRP A 223 1.70 4.21 23.48
C TRP A 223 0.52 5.19 23.31
N THR A 224 -0.37 5.34 24.30
CA THR A 224 -1.55 6.21 24.18
C THR A 224 -1.19 7.66 23.85
N PRO A 225 -0.26 8.34 24.55
CA PRO A 225 0.23 9.66 24.15
C PRO A 225 0.75 9.72 22.70
N PHE A 226 1.47 8.70 22.23
CA PHE A 226 1.99 8.68 20.86
C PHE A 226 0.90 8.48 19.81
N VAL A 227 -0.16 7.74 20.13
CA VAL A 227 -1.35 7.64 19.25
C VAL A 227 -2.04 9.00 19.15
N PHE A 228 -2.17 9.72 20.25
CA PHE A 228 -2.69 11.10 20.24
C PHE A 228 -1.78 12.04 19.45
N LEU A 229 -0.46 11.96 19.62
CA LEU A 229 0.49 12.73 18.82
C LEU A 229 0.43 12.36 17.34
N ALA A 230 0.21 11.09 17.00
CA ALA A 230 0.05 10.66 15.62
C ALA A 230 -1.22 11.25 14.98
N ALA A 231 -2.34 11.26 15.71
CA ALA A 231 -3.55 11.96 15.28
C ALA A 231 -3.31 13.47 15.15
N ALA A 232 -2.55 14.05 16.09
CA ALA A 232 -2.15 15.45 16.05
C ALA A 232 -1.29 15.77 14.82
N VAL A 233 -0.35 14.90 14.42
CA VAL A 233 0.43 15.07 13.18
C VAL A 233 -0.50 15.14 11.96
N VAL A 234 -1.49 14.24 11.86
CA VAL A 234 -2.45 14.24 10.75
C VAL A 234 -3.23 15.55 10.70
N PHE A 235 -3.82 15.95 11.83
CA PHE A 235 -4.57 17.20 11.93
C PHE A 235 -3.67 18.42 11.65
N ARG A 236 -2.45 18.42 12.19
CA ARG A 236 -1.50 19.52 12.06
C ARG A 236 -1.07 19.70 10.62
N SER A 237 -0.81 18.60 9.90
CA SER A 237 -0.46 18.62 8.48
C SER A 237 -1.52 19.33 7.65
N TYR A 238 -2.80 19.04 7.92
CA TYR A 238 -3.94 19.73 7.29
C TYR A 238 -4.06 21.20 7.73
N SER A 239 -3.86 21.49 9.02
CA SER A 239 -3.92 22.87 9.50
C SER A 239 -2.83 23.76 8.88
N LEU A 240 -1.60 23.24 8.70
CA LEU A 240 -0.50 23.98 8.13
C LEU A 240 -0.74 24.35 6.67
N THR A 241 -1.34 23.44 5.88
CA THR A 241 -1.72 23.76 4.50
C THR A 241 -2.82 24.81 4.42
N MET A 242 -3.75 24.85 5.39
CA MET A 242 -4.74 25.92 5.45
C MET A 242 -4.09 27.27 5.82
N SER A 243 -3.14 27.26 6.76
CA SER A 243 -2.51 28.49 7.26
C SER A 243 -1.48 29.07 6.29
N TYR A 244 -0.64 28.24 5.65
CA TYR A 244 0.57 28.71 4.93
C TYR A 244 0.55 28.51 3.41
N ASP A 245 -0.45 27.78 2.87
CA ASP A 245 -0.53 27.49 1.43
C ASP A 245 -1.78 28.10 0.76
N ALA A 246 -2.73 28.65 1.52
CA ALA A 246 -3.94 29.27 0.96
C ALA A 246 -3.59 30.38 -0.04
N VAL A 247 -3.88 30.10 -1.32
CA VAL A 247 -3.56 30.95 -2.46
C VAL A 247 -4.47 32.16 -2.48
N GLN A 248 -3.86 33.36 -2.50
CA GLN A 248 -4.39 34.66 -2.92
C GLN A 248 -5.92 34.83 -2.77
N TYR A 249 -6.36 35.43 -1.66
CA TYR A 249 -7.55 36.27 -1.39
C TYR A 249 -8.94 36.01 -2.07
N HIS A 250 -9.10 35.07 -3.00
CA HIS A 250 -10.29 34.87 -3.85
C HIS A 250 -10.69 33.41 -4.04
N THR A 251 -9.99 32.45 -3.44
CA THR A 251 -10.33 31.03 -3.51
C THR A 251 -11.16 30.58 -2.31
N HIS A 252 -11.97 29.53 -2.49
CA HIS A 252 -12.78 28.95 -1.41
C HIS A 252 -11.88 28.49 -0.26
N PHE A 253 -12.32 28.68 1.00
CA PHE A 253 -11.60 28.27 2.23
C PHE A 253 -11.04 26.83 2.23
N TRP A 254 -11.65 25.93 1.45
CA TRP A 254 -11.24 24.53 1.34
C TRP A 254 -10.16 24.27 0.28
N ASP A 255 -9.75 25.28 -0.49
CA ASP A 255 -8.72 25.18 -1.53
C ASP A 255 -7.32 25.14 -0.91
N THR A 256 -6.87 23.91 -0.60
CA THR A 256 -5.57 23.62 0.02
C THR A 256 -4.81 22.60 -0.82
N SER A 257 -3.48 22.61 -0.76
CA SER A 257 -2.63 21.56 -1.34
C SER A 257 -2.67 20.24 -0.57
N PHE A 258 -3.35 20.18 0.58
CA PHE A 258 -3.33 19.01 1.44
C PHE A 258 -3.79 17.77 0.70
N SER A 259 -2.96 16.73 0.78
CA SER A 259 -3.35 15.41 0.33
C SER A 259 -2.96 14.34 1.33
N LEU A 260 -3.77 13.27 1.36
CA LEU A 260 -3.49 12.10 2.18
C LEU A 260 -2.14 11.46 1.83
N TYR A 261 -1.65 11.62 0.59
CA TYR A 261 -0.34 11.09 0.21
C TYR A 261 0.82 11.76 0.96
N MET A 262 0.66 13.00 1.44
CA MET A 262 1.68 13.67 2.25
C MET A 262 1.94 12.92 3.56
N LEU A 263 0.95 12.18 4.07
CA LEU A 263 1.06 11.38 5.29
C LEU A 263 1.79 10.05 5.09
N VAL A 264 2.06 9.64 3.85
CA VAL A 264 2.66 8.33 3.55
C VAL A 264 3.97 8.09 4.30
N PRO A 265 4.95 9.02 4.33
CA PRO A 265 6.20 8.82 5.06
C PRO A 265 5.98 8.63 6.57
N PHE A 266 5.05 9.40 7.16
CA PHE A 266 4.68 9.26 8.57
C PHE A 266 4.05 7.90 8.86
N LEU A 267 3.05 7.50 8.07
CA LEU A 267 2.36 6.23 8.23
C LEU A 267 3.28 5.03 7.97
N MET A 268 4.25 5.17 7.07
CA MET A 268 5.29 4.16 6.86
C MET A 268 6.15 3.98 8.11
N ALA A 269 6.57 5.07 8.76
CA ALA A 269 7.29 5.00 10.02
C ALA A 269 6.46 4.32 11.11
N MET A 270 5.15 4.61 11.18
CA MET A 270 4.23 3.93 12.10
C MET A 270 4.10 2.43 11.82
N LEU A 271 3.99 2.01 10.56
CA LEU A 271 3.99 0.59 10.18
C LEU A 271 5.27 -0.11 10.64
N LEU A 272 6.42 0.54 10.47
CA LEU A 272 7.72 0.00 10.89
C LEU A 272 7.81 -0.14 12.42
N ILE A 273 7.33 0.85 13.17
CA ILE A 273 7.26 0.79 14.64
C ILE A 273 6.32 -0.34 15.09
N LEU A 274 5.13 -0.43 14.52
CA LEU A 274 4.16 -1.49 14.84
C LEU A 274 4.70 -2.88 14.50
N LEU A 275 5.41 -3.01 13.39
CA LEU A 275 6.06 -4.26 13.00
C LEU A 275 7.15 -4.63 14.01
N GLU A 276 8.01 -3.68 14.40
CA GLU A 276 9.06 -3.94 15.38
C GLU A 276 8.47 -4.31 16.75
N ILE A 277 7.38 -3.66 17.20
CA ILE A 277 6.65 -4.07 18.42
C ILE A 277 6.18 -5.52 18.29
N GLY A 278 5.59 -5.87 17.14
CA GLY A 278 5.10 -7.23 16.90
C GLY A 278 6.22 -8.28 16.94
N ILE A 279 7.41 -7.94 16.44
CA ILE A 279 8.58 -8.81 16.45
C ILE A 279 9.14 -8.95 17.88
N THR A 280 9.36 -7.84 18.58
CA THR A 280 10.02 -7.83 19.90
C THR A 280 9.14 -8.47 20.98
N GLU A 281 7.83 -8.18 20.97
CA GLU A 281 6.86 -8.75 21.91
C GLU A 281 6.33 -10.12 21.47
N ARG A 282 6.84 -10.68 20.36
CA ARG A 282 6.45 -11.97 19.80
C ARG A 282 4.93 -12.08 19.59
N MET A 283 4.32 -11.04 19.02
CA MET A 283 2.88 -10.96 18.75
C MET A 283 2.59 -11.29 17.27
N PRO A 284 2.42 -12.57 16.88
CA PRO A 284 2.28 -12.96 15.48
C PRO A 284 1.03 -12.36 14.82
N ARG A 285 -0.03 -12.12 15.59
CA ARG A 285 -1.26 -11.48 15.08
C ARG A 285 -1.00 -10.04 14.65
N LEU A 286 -0.23 -9.29 15.44
CA LEU A 286 0.12 -7.91 15.11
C LEU A 286 1.05 -7.88 13.88
N VAL A 287 2.09 -8.72 13.86
CA VAL A 287 3.01 -8.84 12.70
C VAL A 287 2.23 -9.14 11.42
N ASN A 288 1.34 -10.14 11.45
CA ASN A 288 0.53 -10.49 10.28
C ASN A 288 -0.44 -9.37 9.91
N GLY A 289 -1.08 -8.75 10.90
CA GLY A 289 -1.98 -7.61 10.68
C GLY A 289 -1.25 -6.47 9.96
N VAL A 290 -0.08 -6.07 10.45
CA VAL A 290 0.74 -4.99 9.86
C VAL A 290 1.19 -5.36 8.44
N LEU A 291 1.70 -6.57 8.22
CA LEU A 291 2.09 -7.02 6.87
C LEU A 291 0.89 -7.05 5.90
N MET A 292 -0.31 -7.44 6.37
CA MET A 292 -1.50 -7.48 5.50
C MET A 292 -2.10 -6.10 5.24
N THR A 293 -2.00 -5.16 6.19
CA THR A 293 -2.56 -3.81 6.05
C THR A 293 -1.59 -2.82 5.41
N ALA A 294 -0.29 -3.09 5.38
CA ALA A 294 0.72 -2.22 4.77
C ALA A 294 0.38 -1.80 3.31
N PRO A 295 -0.14 -2.68 2.42
CA PRO A 295 -0.53 -2.29 1.06
C PRO A 295 -1.66 -1.25 1.00
N LEU A 296 -2.47 -1.08 2.05
CA LEU A 296 -3.47 -0.01 2.11
C LEU A 296 -2.82 1.39 2.02
N LEU A 297 -1.54 1.51 2.32
CA LEU A 297 -0.79 2.74 2.14
C LEU A 297 -0.74 3.19 0.67
N LEU A 298 -0.83 2.27 -0.30
CA LEU A 298 -0.96 2.63 -1.72
C LEU A 298 -2.29 3.34 -2.01
N LEU A 299 -3.36 2.99 -1.29
CA LEU A 299 -4.65 3.67 -1.40
C LEU A 299 -4.58 5.07 -0.78
N VAL A 300 -3.91 5.22 0.36
CA VAL A 300 -3.67 6.53 1.00
C VAL A 300 -2.82 7.43 0.10
N ALA A 301 -1.83 6.84 -0.57
CA ALA A 301 -0.97 7.55 -1.52
C ALA A 301 -1.68 7.97 -2.81
N TYR A 302 -2.90 7.48 -3.06
CA TYR A 302 -3.59 7.73 -4.32
C TYR A 302 -4.31 9.08 -4.29
N PRO A 303 -3.89 10.05 -5.12
CA PRO A 303 -4.33 11.44 -5.01
C PRO A 303 -5.79 11.69 -5.40
N TRP A 304 -6.52 10.69 -5.88
CA TRP A 304 -7.89 10.88 -6.38
C TRP A 304 -9.00 10.44 -5.42
N TRP A 305 -8.66 9.94 -4.22
CA TRP A 305 -9.65 9.57 -3.19
C TRP A 305 -10.30 10.77 -2.50
N VAL A 306 -9.68 11.94 -2.58
CA VAL A 306 -10.06 13.08 -1.75
C VAL A 306 -11.11 13.95 -2.47
N PRO A 307 -12.20 14.39 -1.80
CA PRO A 307 -13.26 15.21 -2.42
C PRO A 307 -12.74 16.48 -3.10
N TRP A 308 -11.66 17.05 -2.56
CA TRP A 308 -11.03 18.29 -3.00
C TRP A 308 -10.22 18.17 -4.32
N ARG A 309 -10.23 17.01 -4.98
CA ARG A 309 -9.48 16.77 -6.24
C ARG A 309 -9.73 17.77 -7.38
N ARG A 310 -10.84 18.51 -7.30
CA ARG A 310 -11.24 19.51 -8.31
C ARG A 310 -10.72 20.91 -7.98
N LEU A 311 -10.14 21.10 -6.80
CA LEU A 311 -9.64 22.38 -6.35
C LEU A 311 -8.29 22.69 -7.04
N PRO A 312 -8.09 23.92 -7.54
CA PRO A 312 -6.89 24.27 -8.30
C PRO A 312 -5.58 24.09 -7.51
N SER A 313 -5.53 24.49 -6.24
CA SER A 313 -4.30 24.42 -5.44
C SER A 313 -3.85 22.98 -5.23
N TYR A 314 -4.81 22.09 -4.98
CA TYR A 314 -4.57 20.65 -4.89
C TYR A 314 -3.97 20.06 -6.18
N GLN A 315 -4.57 20.39 -7.34
CA GLN A 315 -4.13 19.86 -8.62
C GLN A 315 -2.74 20.37 -9.00
N ASN A 316 -2.51 21.67 -8.83
CA ASN A 316 -1.24 22.32 -9.13
C ASN A 316 -0.10 21.72 -8.29
N PHE A 317 -0.31 21.60 -6.98
CA PHE A 317 0.71 21.02 -6.11
C PHE A 317 0.95 19.53 -6.41
N THR A 318 -0.10 18.75 -6.67
CA THR A 318 0.09 17.34 -7.00
C THR A 318 0.82 17.17 -8.34
N TYR A 319 0.56 18.03 -9.33
CA TYR A 319 1.30 18.03 -10.59
C TYR A 319 2.78 18.37 -10.35
N LEU A 320 3.06 19.39 -9.54
CA LEU A 320 4.42 19.77 -9.14
C LEU A 320 5.16 18.61 -8.45
N VAL A 321 4.50 17.89 -7.54
CA VAL A 321 5.09 16.71 -6.89
C VAL A 321 5.43 15.62 -7.90
N VAL A 322 4.53 15.38 -8.85
CA VAL A 322 4.72 14.37 -9.88
C VAL A 322 5.82 14.79 -10.86
N SER A 323 5.97 16.08 -11.18
CA SER A 323 6.96 16.61 -12.13
C SER A 323 8.38 16.71 -11.54
N GLU A 324 8.50 17.07 -10.26
CA GLU A 324 9.81 17.26 -9.61
C GLU A 324 10.35 15.97 -8.98
N ILE A 325 9.49 15.18 -8.33
CA ILE A 325 9.91 13.99 -7.58
C ILE A 325 9.48 12.72 -8.30
N ALA A 326 8.22 12.34 -8.11
CA ALA A 326 7.58 11.16 -8.69
C ALA A 326 6.11 11.13 -8.25
N SER A 327 5.35 10.23 -8.87
CA SER A 327 4.01 9.87 -8.44
C SER A 327 4.01 9.47 -6.96
N PRO A 328 3.14 10.04 -6.11
CA PRO A 328 3.09 9.68 -4.71
C PRO A 328 2.83 8.18 -4.47
N VAL A 329 2.08 7.54 -5.36
CA VAL A 329 1.83 6.09 -5.30
C VAL A 329 3.11 5.30 -5.59
N PHE A 330 3.93 5.76 -6.53
CA PHE A 330 5.22 5.15 -6.81
C PHE A 330 6.17 5.28 -5.62
N ILE A 331 6.23 6.45 -4.98
CA ILE A 331 7.03 6.67 -3.76
C ILE A 331 6.56 5.74 -2.64
N ALA A 332 5.25 5.64 -2.41
CA ALA A 332 4.67 4.72 -1.43
C ALA A 332 5.02 3.26 -1.73
N LEU A 333 4.97 2.87 -3.01
CA LEU A 333 5.31 1.53 -3.47
C LEU A 333 6.79 1.18 -3.22
N MET A 334 7.70 2.11 -3.53
CA MET A 334 9.13 1.93 -3.24
C MET A 334 9.38 1.85 -1.73
N GLY A 335 8.72 2.71 -0.95
CA GLY A 335 8.78 2.64 0.51
C GLY A 335 8.26 1.31 1.07
N LEU A 336 7.16 0.78 0.52
CA LEU A 336 6.62 -0.53 0.92
C LEU A 336 7.57 -1.67 0.53
N LEU A 337 8.21 -1.58 -0.64
CA LEU A 337 9.23 -2.54 -1.05
C LEU A 337 10.38 -2.57 -0.03
N VAL A 338 10.90 -1.40 0.36
CA VAL A 338 11.93 -1.28 1.41
C VAL A 338 11.43 -1.85 2.73
N PHE A 339 10.20 -1.55 3.13
CA PHE A 339 9.57 -2.07 4.34
C PHE A 339 9.49 -3.61 4.34
N TYR A 340 9.06 -4.24 3.25
CA TYR A 340 9.00 -5.70 3.16
C TYR A 340 10.38 -6.35 3.08
N VAL A 341 11.34 -5.73 2.38
CA VAL A 341 12.75 -6.17 2.39
C VAL A 341 13.30 -6.13 3.82
N TRP A 342 13.06 -5.03 4.54
CA TRP A 342 13.45 -4.91 5.94
C TRP A 342 12.80 -5.98 6.82
N ALA A 343 11.49 -6.19 6.69
CA ALA A 343 10.77 -7.24 7.41
C ALA A 343 11.33 -8.64 7.13
N TRP A 344 11.69 -8.92 5.87
CA TRP A 344 12.31 -10.17 5.45
C TRP A 344 13.71 -10.36 6.06
N VAL A 345 14.55 -9.32 6.05
CA VAL A 345 15.88 -9.32 6.71
C VAL A 345 15.76 -9.56 8.21
N ARG A 346 14.68 -9.10 8.86
CA ARG A 346 14.36 -9.39 10.27
C ARG A 346 13.87 -10.83 10.51
N GLY A 347 13.89 -11.69 9.50
CA GLY A 347 13.56 -13.12 9.59
C GLY A 347 12.09 -13.44 9.30
N LEU A 348 11.27 -12.47 8.89
CA LEU A 348 9.86 -12.70 8.58
C LEU A 348 9.69 -13.26 7.17
N ARG A 349 9.70 -14.59 7.03
CA ARG A 349 9.53 -15.28 5.73
C ARG A 349 8.29 -14.85 4.95
N ARG A 350 7.19 -14.50 5.64
CA ARG A 350 5.95 -14.04 5.00
C ARG A 350 6.10 -12.72 4.23
N ALA A 351 7.10 -11.90 4.56
CA ALA A 351 7.36 -10.65 3.86
C ALA A 351 7.79 -10.87 2.40
N GLU A 352 8.27 -12.07 2.04
CA GLU A 352 8.60 -12.43 0.65
C GLU A 352 7.39 -12.23 -0.29
N LEU A 353 6.20 -12.62 0.15
CA LEU A 353 4.96 -12.43 -0.63
C LEU A 353 4.67 -10.93 -0.84
N GLY A 354 4.96 -10.10 0.16
CA GLY A 354 4.86 -8.65 0.06
C GLY A 354 5.84 -8.08 -0.97
N ILE A 355 7.11 -8.50 -0.94
CA ILE A 355 8.13 -8.09 -1.93
C ILE A 355 7.66 -8.43 -3.35
N VAL A 356 7.23 -9.67 -3.57
CA VAL A 356 6.72 -10.13 -4.87
C VAL A 356 5.51 -9.29 -5.30
N ALA A 357 4.53 -9.10 -4.43
CA ALA A 357 3.35 -8.32 -4.72
C ALA A 357 3.68 -6.85 -5.08
N MET A 358 4.60 -6.22 -4.34
CA MET A 358 5.02 -4.83 -4.62
C MET A 358 5.79 -4.74 -5.95
N LEU A 359 6.67 -5.69 -6.26
CA LEU A 359 7.39 -5.71 -7.54
C LEU A 359 6.43 -5.93 -8.73
N LEU A 360 5.48 -6.85 -8.60
CA LEU A 360 4.44 -7.04 -9.64
C LEU A 360 3.57 -5.80 -9.80
N THR A 361 3.23 -5.12 -8.70
CA THR A 361 2.49 -3.84 -8.75
C THR A 361 3.33 -2.74 -9.43
N ALA A 362 4.65 -2.72 -9.21
CA ALA A 362 5.55 -1.74 -9.83
C ALA A 362 5.66 -1.87 -11.35
N VAL A 363 5.25 -3.00 -11.93
CA VAL A 363 5.13 -3.15 -13.38
C VAL A 363 4.11 -2.18 -13.96
N PHE A 364 3.05 -1.87 -13.21
CA PHE A 364 1.95 -1.01 -13.63
C PHE A 364 2.09 0.43 -13.13
N ILE A 365 2.84 0.65 -12.05
CA ILE A 365 3.00 1.95 -11.42
C ILE A 365 4.40 2.48 -11.69
N GLY A 366 4.50 3.47 -12.57
CA GLY A 366 5.72 4.18 -12.90
C GLY A 366 5.85 5.52 -12.16
N PRO A 367 7.03 6.17 -12.27
CA PRO A 367 7.32 7.42 -11.58
C PRO A 367 6.46 8.60 -12.06
N ARG A 368 5.85 8.52 -13.25
CA ARG A 368 4.97 9.56 -13.79
C ARG A 368 3.49 9.14 -13.84
N THR A 369 3.13 8.00 -13.25
CA THR A 369 1.76 7.49 -13.29
C THR A 369 0.82 8.38 -12.46
N PHE A 370 -0.20 8.96 -13.10
CA PHE A 370 -1.13 9.94 -12.53
C PHE A 370 -2.62 9.60 -12.82
N GLY A 371 -3.37 9.14 -11.81
CA GLY A 371 -4.82 8.89 -11.89
C GLY A 371 -5.28 7.76 -12.82
N PHE A 372 -6.59 7.49 -12.85
CA PHE A 372 -7.18 6.33 -13.55
C PHE A 372 -6.86 6.25 -15.05
N ALA A 373 -6.73 7.40 -15.74
CA ALA A 373 -6.45 7.45 -17.17
C ALA A 373 -5.03 6.97 -17.52
N THR A 374 -4.05 7.18 -16.64
CA THR A 374 -2.68 6.64 -16.81
C THR A 374 -2.53 5.25 -16.19
N TRP A 375 -3.47 4.83 -15.33
CA TRP A 375 -3.53 3.47 -14.78
C TRP A 375 -4.14 2.46 -15.75
N MET A 376 -4.87 2.91 -16.77
CA MET A 376 -5.23 2.05 -17.89
C MET A 376 -3.92 1.52 -18.48
N PRO A 377 -3.62 0.23 -18.34
CA PRO A 377 -2.33 -0.31 -18.72
C PRO A 377 -2.23 -0.26 -20.24
N SER A 378 -1.64 0.81 -20.76
CA SER A 378 -1.13 0.81 -22.11
C SER A 378 0.17 0.01 -22.08
N TRP A 379 0.35 -0.89 -23.05
CA TRP A 379 1.55 -1.72 -23.12
C TRP A 379 2.86 -0.91 -23.15
N GLY A 380 2.80 0.35 -23.60
CA GLY A 380 3.94 1.27 -23.62
C GLY A 380 4.36 1.79 -22.24
N ASN A 381 3.47 1.78 -21.25
CA ASN A 381 3.72 2.35 -19.92
C ASN A 381 4.19 1.30 -18.89
N LEU A 382 4.25 0.02 -19.28
CA LEU A 382 4.67 -1.07 -18.38
C LEU A 382 6.17 -0.98 -18.07
N GLN A 383 6.50 -1.06 -16.79
CA GLN A 383 7.88 -1.03 -16.31
C GLN A 383 8.47 -2.45 -16.34
N SER A 384 9.61 -2.61 -17.01
CA SER A 384 10.31 -3.90 -17.12
C SER A 384 11.27 -4.19 -15.96
N TRP A 385 11.84 -3.14 -15.35
CA TRP A 385 12.82 -3.27 -14.27
C TRP A 385 12.33 -4.10 -13.06
N PRO A 386 11.05 -4.03 -12.60
CA PRO A 386 10.61 -4.79 -11.43
C PRO A 386 10.64 -6.30 -11.70
N LEU A 387 10.39 -6.70 -12.95
CA LEU A 387 10.45 -8.10 -13.38
C LEU A 387 11.88 -8.62 -13.41
N VAL A 388 12.85 -7.78 -13.79
CA VAL A 388 14.28 -8.14 -13.71
C VAL A 388 14.69 -8.36 -12.26
N VAL A 389 14.33 -7.43 -11.37
CA VAL A 389 14.63 -7.54 -9.94
C VAL A 389 13.96 -8.77 -9.32
N LEU A 390 12.68 -9.00 -9.64
CA LEU A 390 11.95 -10.20 -9.20
C LEU A 390 12.59 -11.48 -9.72
N GLY A 391 12.99 -11.49 -10.99
CA GLY A 391 13.69 -12.56 -11.67
C GLY A 391 14.98 -12.95 -10.96
N LEU A 392 15.86 -11.97 -10.76
CA LEU A 392 17.14 -12.14 -10.07
C LEU A 392 16.97 -12.56 -8.61
N TRP A 393 16.06 -11.91 -7.88
CA TRP A 393 15.77 -12.23 -6.49
C TRP A 393 15.33 -13.68 -6.33
N GLN A 394 14.33 -14.09 -7.11
CA GLN A 394 13.80 -15.45 -7.03
C GLN A 394 14.86 -16.47 -7.48
N LEU A 395 15.74 -16.15 -8.42
CA LEU A 395 16.86 -17.01 -8.81
C LEU A 395 17.83 -17.26 -7.63
N ILE A 396 18.14 -16.22 -6.84
CA ILE A 396 18.97 -16.33 -5.62
C ILE A 396 18.27 -17.21 -4.57
N VAL A 397 16.95 -17.05 -4.39
CA VAL A 397 16.21 -17.89 -3.43
C VAL A 397 16.11 -19.34 -3.90
N VAL A 398 16.00 -19.58 -5.21
CA VAL A 398 16.00 -20.93 -5.81
C VAL A 398 17.33 -21.63 -5.61
N SER A 399 18.45 -20.94 -5.79
CA SER A 399 19.78 -21.56 -5.65
C SER A 399 20.00 -22.09 -4.23
N GLY A 400 19.44 -21.41 -3.21
CA GLY A 400 19.50 -21.85 -1.82
C GLY A 400 18.45 -22.88 -1.40
N SER A 401 17.24 -22.87 -1.96
CA SER A 401 16.11 -23.67 -1.47
C SER A 401 15.61 -24.78 -2.40
N ARG A 402 15.99 -24.75 -3.69
CA ARG A 402 15.56 -25.68 -4.77
C ARG A 402 14.03 -25.87 -4.89
N ARG A 403 13.24 -24.87 -4.51
CA ARG A 403 11.76 -24.88 -4.65
C ARG A 403 11.35 -24.43 -6.05
N SER A 404 10.43 -25.17 -6.67
CA SER A 404 10.07 -24.97 -8.08
C SER A 404 9.16 -23.76 -8.29
N VAL A 405 8.39 -23.38 -7.27
CA VAL A 405 7.58 -22.15 -7.29
C VAL A 405 8.47 -20.92 -7.53
N ASN A 406 9.63 -20.86 -6.88
CA ASN A 406 10.53 -19.72 -7.01
C ASN A 406 11.22 -19.73 -8.38
N ALA A 407 11.51 -20.92 -8.94
CA ALA A 407 12.06 -21.06 -10.29
C ALA A 407 11.04 -20.59 -11.35
N LEU A 408 9.76 -20.96 -11.17
CA LEU A 408 8.66 -20.50 -12.01
C LEU A 408 8.54 -18.98 -11.99
N MET A 409 8.55 -18.38 -10.79
CA MET A 409 8.45 -16.94 -10.63
C MET A 409 9.63 -16.20 -11.25
N SER A 410 10.85 -16.73 -11.08
CA SER A 410 12.06 -16.15 -11.67
C SER A 410 12.00 -16.15 -13.20
N LEU A 411 11.79 -17.34 -13.78
CA LEU A 411 11.75 -17.54 -15.22
C LEU A 411 10.56 -16.80 -15.85
N GLY A 412 9.40 -16.83 -15.21
CA GLY A 412 8.20 -16.11 -15.62
C GLY A 412 8.38 -14.59 -15.62
N ALA A 413 9.14 -14.04 -14.67
CA ALA A 413 9.44 -12.61 -14.63
C ALA A 413 10.39 -12.21 -15.77
N PHE A 414 11.47 -12.96 -16.01
CA PHE A 414 12.37 -12.72 -17.16
C PHE A 414 11.64 -12.84 -18.50
N ALA A 415 10.79 -13.85 -18.62
CA ALA A 415 9.88 -14.06 -19.74
C ALA A 415 9.02 -12.83 -20.04
N ALA A 416 8.32 -12.33 -19.02
CA ALA A 416 7.47 -11.15 -19.14
C ALA A 416 8.29 -9.90 -19.50
N MET A 417 9.50 -9.76 -18.95
CA MET A 417 10.41 -8.66 -19.29
C MET A 417 10.81 -8.67 -20.77
N VAL A 418 11.19 -9.84 -21.31
CA VAL A 418 11.55 -9.98 -22.74
C VAL A 418 10.38 -9.60 -23.64
N VAL A 419 9.14 -9.98 -23.26
CA VAL A 419 7.93 -9.61 -24.01
C VAL A 419 7.68 -8.11 -24.00
N ILE A 420 7.80 -7.45 -22.83
CA ILE A 420 7.58 -6.01 -22.70
C ILE A 420 8.64 -5.22 -23.47
N HIS A 421 9.91 -5.61 -23.32
CA HIS A 421 11.02 -4.88 -23.94
C HIS A 421 11.13 -5.14 -25.45
N GLY A 422 10.82 -6.36 -25.91
CA GLY A 422 10.80 -6.70 -27.34
C GLY A 422 9.85 -5.83 -28.16
N ARG A 423 8.75 -5.35 -27.56
CA ARG A 423 7.83 -4.40 -28.22
C ARG A 423 8.38 -2.99 -28.34
N GLN A 424 9.28 -2.57 -27.44
CA GLN A 424 9.87 -1.23 -27.45
C GLN A 424 10.93 -1.09 -28.57
N PHE A 425 11.60 -2.18 -28.96
CA PHE A 425 12.62 -2.17 -30.03
C PHE A 425 12.08 -2.38 -31.45
N SER A 426 10.80 -2.07 -31.69
CA SER A 426 10.18 -2.19 -33.01
C SER A 426 10.35 -3.58 -33.65
N VAL A 427 10.46 -4.63 -32.83
CA VAL A 427 10.57 -6.00 -33.31
C VAL A 427 9.32 -6.33 -34.13
N PRO A 428 9.44 -6.99 -35.30
CA PRO A 428 8.29 -7.32 -36.14
C PRO A 428 7.20 -8.04 -35.34
N ALA A 429 5.93 -7.69 -35.60
CA ALA A 429 4.77 -8.26 -34.88
C ALA A 429 4.72 -9.79 -34.92
N SER A 430 5.24 -10.40 -35.99
CA SER A 430 5.39 -11.85 -36.16
C SER A 430 6.37 -12.47 -35.18
N VAL A 431 7.48 -11.79 -34.87
CA VAL A 431 8.46 -12.25 -33.88
C VAL A 431 7.89 -12.09 -32.47
N ILE A 432 7.15 -11.02 -32.20
CA ILE A 432 6.46 -10.81 -30.91
C ILE A 432 5.40 -11.90 -30.66
N SER A 433 4.63 -12.28 -31.68
CA SER A 433 3.61 -13.34 -31.53
C SER A 433 4.23 -14.72 -31.27
N LEU A 434 5.39 -15.00 -31.89
CA LEU A 434 6.23 -16.16 -31.60
C LEU A 434 6.75 -16.13 -30.16
N THR A 435 7.23 -15.00 -29.67
CA THR A 435 7.75 -14.84 -28.30
C THR A 435 6.67 -15.16 -27.26
N HIS A 436 5.42 -14.71 -27.44
CA HIS A 436 4.33 -14.99 -26.50
C HIS A 436 4.02 -16.49 -26.31
N VAL A 437 4.32 -17.32 -27.32
CA VAL A 437 4.01 -18.76 -27.30
C VAL A 437 5.19 -19.56 -26.75
N HIS A 438 6.41 -19.23 -27.15
CA HIS A 438 7.61 -20.00 -26.80
C HIS A 438 8.18 -19.68 -25.43
N VAL A 439 7.99 -18.44 -24.97
CA VAL A 439 8.52 -18.00 -23.69
C VAL A 439 7.82 -18.71 -22.52
N PRO A 440 6.47 -18.80 -22.43
CA PRO A 440 5.80 -19.57 -21.38
C PRO A 440 6.16 -21.06 -21.41
N LEU A 441 6.32 -21.63 -22.61
CA LEU A 441 6.75 -23.02 -22.78
C LEU A 441 8.14 -23.24 -22.18
N LEU A 442 9.09 -22.37 -22.51
CA LEU A 442 10.45 -22.42 -21.97
C LEU A 442 10.46 -22.31 -20.44
N VAL A 443 9.63 -21.42 -19.88
CA VAL A 443 9.46 -21.25 -18.43
C VAL A 443 8.98 -22.55 -17.78
N VAL A 444 7.96 -23.21 -18.34
CA VAL A 444 7.42 -24.47 -17.80
C VAL A 444 8.48 -25.58 -17.84
N ILE A 445 9.17 -25.73 -18.97
CA ILE A 445 10.20 -26.76 -19.14
C ILE A 445 11.37 -26.54 -18.18
N LEU A 446 11.93 -25.32 -18.13
CA LEU A 446 13.06 -25.00 -17.26
C LEU A 446 12.69 -25.13 -15.77
N THR A 447 11.47 -24.76 -15.38
CA THR A 447 10.98 -24.97 -14.01
C THR A 447 10.93 -26.46 -13.67
N GLY A 448 10.44 -27.30 -14.60
CA GLY A 448 10.41 -28.75 -14.43
C GLY A 448 11.81 -29.36 -14.28
N ILE A 449 12.82 -28.82 -14.97
CA ILE A 449 14.23 -29.28 -14.88
C ILE A 449 14.86 -28.87 -13.54
N ILE A 450 14.72 -27.61 -13.14
CA ILE A 450 15.39 -27.03 -11.96
C ILE A 450 14.76 -27.56 -10.67
N GLY A 451 13.44 -27.70 -10.68
CA GLY A 451 12.66 -28.06 -9.52
C GLY A 451 12.69 -29.54 -9.15
N ARG A 452 12.54 -29.83 -7.85
CA ARG A 452 12.53 -31.20 -7.30
C ARG A 452 11.24 -31.57 -6.57
N ASP A 453 10.28 -30.64 -6.49
CA ASP A 453 9.01 -30.85 -5.80
C ASP A 453 7.91 -31.39 -6.74
N GLU A 454 6.73 -31.65 -6.18
CA GLU A 454 5.58 -32.17 -6.91
C GLU A 454 5.15 -31.25 -8.06
N LEU A 455 5.33 -29.93 -7.90
CA LEU A 455 4.99 -28.95 -8.92
C LEU A 455 5.92 -29.03 -10.12
N ALA A 456 7.24 -29.22 -9.91
CA ALA A 456 8.17 -29.51 -10.99
C ALA A 456 7.79 -30.80 -11.72
N HIS A 457 7.42 -31.84 -10.98
CA HIS A 457 6.96 -33.09 -11.59
C HIS A 457 5.75 -32.84 -12.49
N ARG A 458 4.71 -32.15 -12.00
CA ARG A 458 3.54 -31.76 -12.82
C ARG A 458 3.94 -30.97 -14.07
N PHE A 459 4.93 -30.08 -13.97
CA PHE A 459 5.43 -29.33 -15.13
C PHE A 459 6.26 -30.15 -16.11
N ARG A 460 6.95 -31.21 -15.70
CA ARG A 460 7.54 -32.17 -16.65
C ARG A 460 6.47 -32.87 -17.47
N TRP A 461 5.37 -33.29 -16.82
CA TRP A 461 4.24 -33.90 -17.51
C TRP A 461 3.48 -32.92 -18.40
N ALA A 462 3.29 -31.68 -17.97
CA ALA A 462 2.58 -30.65 -18.73
C ALA A 462 3.41 -29.99 -19.84
N GLY A 463 4.73 -29.89 -19.65
CA GLY A 463 5.63 -29.27 -20.63
C GLY A 463 5.65 -30.03 -21.94
N ALA A 464 5.54 -31.35 -21.88
CA ALA A 464 5.58 -32.21 -23.04
C ALA A 464 4.40 -31.97 -24.02
N PRO A 465 3.11 -32.00 -23.62
CA PRO A 465 2.00 -31.65 -24.53
C PRO A 465 2.01 -30.17 -24.93
N LEU A 466 2.54 -29.26 -24.10
CA LEU A 466 2.67 -27.85 -24.44
C LEU A 466 3.59 -27.63 -25.66
N ILE A 467 4.68 -28.40 -25.83
CA ILE A 467 5.53 -28.34 -27.06
C ILE A 467 4.70 -28.63 -28.32
N THR A 468 3.75 -29.55 -28.23
CA THR A 468 2.86 -29.89 -29.35
C THR A 468 1.87 -28.75 -29.63
N LEU A 469 1.28 -28.20 -28.58
CA LEU A 469 0.33 -27.10 -28.68
C LEU A 469 0.98 -25.82 -29.24
N THR A 470 2.23 -25.52 -28.90
CA THR A 470 2.95 -24.38 -29.47
C THR A 470 3.21 -24.56 -30.96
N THR A 471 3.54 -25.77 -31.40
CA THR A 471 3.72 -26.11 -32.83
C THR A 471 2.41 -25.96 -33.61
N ILE A 472 1.28 -26.40 -33.04
CA ILE A 472 -0.06 -26.22 -33.61
C ILE A 472 -0.43 -24.74 -33.70
N ALA A 473 -0.17 -23.97 -32.63
CA ALA A 473 -0.44 -22.53 -32.61
C ALA A 473 0.38 -21.79 -33.68
N LEU A 474 1.64 -22.16 -33.88
CA LEU A 474 2.50 -21.58 -34.93
C LEU A 474 1.96 -21.87 -36.34
N LEU A 475 1.54 -23.11 -36.61
CA LEU A 475 0.93 -23.49 -37.89
C LEU A 475 -0.33 -22.67 -38.19
N SER A 476 -1.15 -22.43 -37.17
CA SER A 476 -2.36 -21.61 -37.32
C SER A 476 -2.06 -20.16 -37.71
N GLN A 477 -0.90 -19.62 -37.31
CA GLN A 477 -0.46 -18.28 -37.71
C GLN A 477 0.14 -18.23 -39.12
N VAL A 478 0.89 -19.27 -39.52
CA VAL A 478 1.39 -19.43 -40.89
C VAL A 478 0.21 -19.51 -41.87
N ALA A 479 -0.83 -20.28 -41.53
CA ALA A 479 -2.05 -20.38 -42.33
C ALA A 479 -2.78 -19.03 -42.50
N ARG A 480 -2.66 -18.12 -41.52
CA ARG A 480 -3.22 -16.75 -41.57
C ARG A 480 -2.30 -15.72 -42.27
N ARG A 481 -1.23 -16.17 -42.94
CA ARG A 481 -0.22 -15.34 -43.64
C ARG A 481 0.57 -14.36 -42.76
N HIS A 482 0.64 -14.58 -41.45
CA HIS A 482 1.40 -13.70 -40.55
C HIS A 482 2.87 -14.11 -40.37
N VAL A 483 3.29 -15.28 -40.87
CA VAL A 483 4.64 -15.84 -40.65
C VAL A 483 5.14 -16.54 -41.93
N SER A 484 6.42 -16.37 -42.27
CA SER A 484 7.07 -16.98 -43.44
C SER A 484 7.15 -18.53 -43.33
N PRO A 485 6.92 -19.30 -44.41
CA PRO A 485 7.08 -20.76 -44.43
C PRO A 485 8.47 -21.27 -44.02
N THR A 486 9.52 -20.46 -44.23
CA THR A 486 10.88 -20.77 -43.80
C THR A 486 11.02 -20.93 -42.28
N VAL A 487 10.21 -20.20 -41.51
CA VAL A 487 10.17 -20.33 -40.04
C VAL A 487 9.67 -21.71 -39.64
N LEU A 488 8.68 -22.26 -40.36
CA LEU A 488 8.10 -23.57 -40.06
C LEU A 488 9.08 -24.73 -40.31
N LEU A 489 9.86 -24.64 -41.39
CA LEU A 489 10.89 -25.61 -41.76
C LEU A 489 12.01 -25.73 -40.70
N ILE A 490 12.30 -24.63 -39.99
CA ILE A 490 13.29 -24.61 -38.91
C ILE A 490 12.66 -25.05 -37.58
N HIS A 491 11.39 -24.69 -37.36
CA HIS A 491 10.75 -24.86 -36.07
C HIS A 491 10.41 -26.32 -35.72
N ILE A 492 9.94 -27.09 -36.70
CA ILE A 492 9.55 -28.49 -36.50
C ILE A 492 10.75 -29.37 -36.11
N PRO A 493 11.90 -29.34 -36.83
CA PRO A 493 13.11 -30.04 -36.41
C PRO A 493 13.61 -29.59 -35.04
N ALA A 494 13.58 -28.28 -34.75
CA ALA A 494 14.00 -27.75 -33.46
C ALA A 494 13.14 -28.29 -32.30
N GLY A 495 11.82 -28.39 -32.48
CA GLY A 495 10.91 -28.99 -31.50
C GLY A 495 11.19 -30.48 -31.23
N ILE A 496 11.51 -31.26 -32.27
CA ILE A 496 11.89 -32.68 -32.15
C ILE A 496 13.21 -32.83 -31.40
N VAL A 497 14.24 -32.06 -31.78
CA VAL A 497 15.55 -32.07 -31.12
C VAL A 497 15.41 -31.70 -29.64
N LEU A 498 14.59 -30.70 -29.33
CA LEU A 498 14.29 -30.29 -27.95
C LEU A 498 13.61 -31.42 -27.17
N ALA A 499 12.56 -32.03 -27.71
CA ALA A 499 11.83 -33.12 -27.05
C ALA A 499 12.72 -34.35 -26.78
N VAL A 500 13.56 -34.75 -27.74
CA VAL A 500 14.51 -35.87 -27.56
C VAL A 500 15.58 -35.53 -26.52
N SER A 501 16.10 -34.31 -26.53
CA SER A 501 17.09 -33.85 -25.56
C SER A 501 16.52 -33.85 -24.14
N LEU A 502 15.27 -33.38 -23.98
CA LEU A 502 14.55 -33.38 -22.70
C LEU A 502 14.24 -34.81 -22.22
N ALA A 503 13.88 -35.72 -23.12
CA ALA A 503 13.64 -37.13 -22.77
C ALA A 503 14.90 -37.77 -22.16
N LYS A 504 16.07 -37.51 -22.76
CA LYS A 504 17.36 -37.98 -22.24
C LYS A 504 17.75 -37.32 -20.92
N LEU A 505 17.55 -36.02 -20.80
CA LEU A 505 17.94 -35.25 -19.61
C LEU A 505 17.06 -35.57 -18.39
N LEU A 506 15.75 -35.68 -18.60
CA LEU A 506 14.76 -35.90 -17.53
C LEU A 506 14.50 -37.38 -17.26
N LYS A 507 14.94 -38.30 -18.15
CA LYS A 507 14.67 -39.74 -18.10
C LYS A 507 13.18 -40.09 -18.08
N GLU A 508 12.35 -39.24 -18.67
CA GLU A 508 10.89 -39.40 -18.72
C GLU A 508 10.45 -39.94 -20.09
N PRO A 509 9.79 -41.10 -20.16
CA PRO A 509 9.45 -41.76 -21.43
C PRO A 509 8.41 -40.98 -22.25
N LEU A 510 7.64 -40.11 -21.61
CA LEU A 510 6.58 -39.34 -22.26
C LEU A 510 7.11 -38.36 -23.32
N TYR A 511 8.32 -37.84 -23.16
CA TYR A 511 8.95 -36.96 -24.15
C TYR A 511 9.39 -37.71 -25.42
N HIS A 512 9.69 -39.01 -25.32
CA HIS A 512 9.95 -39.84 -26.51
C HIS A 512 8.68 -40.05 -27.35
N VAL A 513 7.53 -40.27 -26.69
CA VAL A 513 6.23 -40.39 -27.36
C VAL A 513 5.87 -39.08 -28.08
N ILE A 514 6.16 -37.94 -27.48
CA ILE A 514 5.86 -36.63 -28.09
C ILE A 514 6.82 -36.26 -29.22
N ALA A 515 8.09 -36.66 -29.14
CA ALA A 515 9.02 -36.54 -30.26
C ALA A 515 8.55 -37.36 -31.47
N LEU A 516 8.05 -38.58 -31.23
CA LEU A 516 7.44 -39.42 -32.27
C LEU A 516 6.18 -38.77 -32.86
N LEU A 517 5.30 -38.24 -32.01
CA LEU A 517 4.09 -37.52 -32.45
C LEU A 517 4.42 -36.27 -33.28
N HIS A 518 5.47 -35.52 -32.94
CA HIS A 518 5.95 -34.39 -33.76
C HIS A 518 6.51 -34.85 -35.10
N GLY A 519 7.24 -35.97 -35.15
CA GLY A 519 7.70 -36.58 -36.40
C GLY A 519 6.54 -36.98 -37.32
N CYS A 520 5.51 -37.61 -36.75
CA CYS A 520 4.29 -37.96 -37.48
C CYS A 520 3.51 -36.72 -37.95
N PHE A 521 3.42 -35.69 -37.11
CA PHE A 521 2.74 -34.43 -37.43
C PHE A 521 3.48 -33.58 -38.48
N ALA A 522 4.82 -33.58 -38.46
CA ALA A 522 5.65 -33.01 -39.51
C ALA A 522 5.39 -33.68 -40.87
N GLY A 523 5.25 -35.01 -40.87
CA GLY A 523 4.82 -35.78 -42.03
C GLY A 523 3.43 -35.37 -42.52
N PHE A 524 2.47 -35.19 -41.60
CA PHE A 524 1.12 -34.76 -41.93
C PHE A 524 1.05 -33.35 -42.54
N VAL A 525 1.84 -32.40 -42.02
CA VAL A 525 1.92 -31.02 -42.53
C VAL A 525 2.66 -30.93 -43.88
N ALA A 526 3.71 -31.73 -44.08
CA ALA A 526 4.38 -31.83 -45.38
C ALA A 526 3.43 -32.39 -46.47
N VAL A 527 2.61 -33.37 -46.10
CA VAL A 527 1.58 -33.95 -46.98
C VAL A 527 0.45 -32.96 -47.25
N THR A 528 -0.07 -32.24 -46.23
CA THR A 528 -1.15 -31.26 -46.43
C THR A 528 -0.69 -29.95 -47.09
N GLY A 529 0.55 -29.51 -46.87
CA GLY A 529 1.16 -28.37 -47.58
C GLY A 529 1.43 -28.68 -49.06
N GLY A 530 1.79 -29.93 -49.38
CA GLY A 530 1.86 -30.42 -50.76
C GLY A 530 0.49 -30.46 -51.45
N ILE A 531 -0.57 -30.84 -50.72
CA ILE A 531 -1.94 -30.88 -51.24
C ILE A 531 -2.52 -29.47 -51.49
N VAL A 532 -2.17 -28.47 -50.68
CA VAL A 532 -2.61 -27.07 -50.88
C VAL A 532 -1.87 -26.37 -52.04
N ALA A 533 -0.64 -26.77 -52.35
CA ALA A 533 0.08 -26.33 -53.55
C ALA A 533 -0.45 -27.01 -54.84
N PHE A 534 -1.03 -28.22 -54.70
CA PHE A 534 -1.60 -28.99 -55.82
C PHE A 534 -3.00 -28.53 -56.24
N PHE A 535 -3.77 -27.87 -55.36
CA PHE A 535 -5.12 -27.35 -55.65
C PHE A 535 -5.16 -25.86 -56.08
N ARG A 536 -4.20 -25.43 -56.90
CA ARG A 536 -4.31 -24.19 -57.70
C ARG A 536 -4.55 -24.50 -59.18
N LEU A 537 -5.57 -25.30 -59.45
CA LEU A 537 -6.19 -25.38 -60.77
C LEU A 537 -7.70 -25.16 -60.61
N SER A 538 -8.16 -24.19 -61.39
CA SER A 538 -9.47 -23.56 -61.48
C SER A 538 -10.61 -24.56 -61.67
N LEU A 539 -11.74 -24.37 -60.98
CA LEU A 539 -13.13 -24.73 -61.37
C LEU A 539 -14.12 -24.17 -60.29
N PRO A 540 -15.42 -24.01 -60.58
CA PRO A 540 -16.26 -22.87 -60.19
C PRO A 540 -17.06 -23.05 -58.89
N GLU A 541 -17.69 -21.94 -58.46
CA GLU A 541 -18.54 -21.83 -57.27
C GLU A 541 -19.76 -22.75 -57.28
N GLY A 542 -19.97 -23.44 -56.14
CA GLY A 542 -21.20 -24.19 -55.86
C GLY A 542 -20.92 -25.49 -55.10
N ALA A 543 -21.70 -25.76 -54.06
CA ALA A 543 -21.78 -27.04 -53.31
C ALA A 543 -20.75 -27.32 -52.19
N LYS A 544 -20.22 -26.31 -51.49
CA LYS A 544 -19.46 -26.52 -50.23
C LYS A 544 -20.23 -26.49 -48.89
N PRO A 545 -21.48 -25.99 -48.74
CA PRO A 545 -22.13 -25.97 -47.41
C PRO A 545 -22.91 -27.24 -47.01
N VAL A 546 -23.29 -28.11 -47.95
CA VAL A 546 -24.30 -29.16 -47.67
C VAL A 546 -23.73 -30.39 -46.94
N ILE A 547 -22.43 -30.63 -46.98
CA ILE A 547 -21.79 -31.77 -46.30
C ILE A 547 -21.43 -31.46 -44.83
N LEU A 548 -21.17 -30.19 -44.49
CA LEU A 548 -20.92 -29.77 -43.11
C LEU A 548 -22.20 -29.85 -42.23
N ALA A 549 -23.38 -29.72 -42.83
CA ALA A 549 -24.66 -29.81 -42.15
C ALA A 549 -24.99 -31.24 -41.66
N VAL A 550 -24.59 -32.27 -42.43
CA VAL A 550 -24.87 -33.69 -42.10
C VAL A 550 -23.96 -34.20 -40.98
N VAL A 551 -22.70 -33.75 -40.92
CA VAL A 551 -21.75 -34.17 -39.88
C VAL A 551 -22.02 -33.46 -38.54
N SER A 552 -22.47 -32.20 -38.58
CA SER A 552 -22.85 -31.44 -37.38
C SER A 552 -24.11 -32.01 -36.69
N PHE A 553 -25.05 -32.57 -37.47
CA PHE A 553 -26.25 -33.22 -36.96
C PHE A 553 -25.95 -34.57 -36.30
N GLY A 554 -25.00 -35.35 -36.83
CA GLY A 554 -24.55 -36.62 -36.23
C GLY A 554 -23.85 -36.45 -34.88
N ALA A 555 -23.05 -35.39 -34.71
CA ALA A 555 -22.39 -35.08 -33.43
C ALA A 555 -23.38 -34.65 -32.34
N ALA A 556 -24.48 -33.97 -32.70
CA ALA A 556 -25.52 -33.54 -31.77
C ALA A 556 -26.35 -34.72 -31.21
N VAL A 557 -26.62 -35.73 -32.03
CA VAL A 557 -27.37 -36.95 -31.63
C VAL A 557 -26.54 -37.81 -30.66
N LEU A 558 -25.23 -37.95 -30.90
CA LEU A 558 -24.34 -38.77 -30.07
C LEU A 558 -24.15 -38.18 -28.66
N ILE A 559 -24.04 -36.86 -28.55
CA ILE A 559 -23.92 -36.13 -27.27
C ILE A 559 -25.24 -36.21 -26.47
N SER A 560 -26.40 -36.26 -27.14
CA SER A 560 -27.70 -36.39 -26.49
C SER A 560 -27.94 -37.81 -25.93
N THR A 561 -27.45 -38.86 -26.63
CA THR A 561 -27.53 -40.25 -26.15
C THR A 561 -26.60 -40.57 -24.99
N LEU A 562 -25.49 -39.82 -24.82
CA LEU A 562 -24.56 -40.02 -23.70
C LEU A 562 -24.99 -39.31 -22.40
N LYS A 563 -26.02 -38.46 -22.44
CA LYS A 563 -26.56 -37.73 -21.28
C LYS A 563 -27.76 -38.39 -20.60
N SER A 564 -28.36 -39.43 -21.18
CA SER A 564 -29.58 -40.09 -20.67
C SER A 564 -29.31 -41.25 -19.69
N GLY A 565 -28.46 -41.05 -18.68
CA GLY A 565 -28.62 -41.67 -17.36
C GLY A 565 -28.80 -43.20 -17.21
N LEU A 566 -28.41 -44.04 -18.18
CA LEU A 566 -28.63 -45.50 -18.11
C LEU A 566 -27.71 -46.21 -17.09
N LEU A 567 -26.55 -45.61 -16.79
CA LEU A 567 -25.60 -46.14 -15.79
C LEU A 567 -26.04 -45.94 -14.33
N ARG A 568 -27.09 -45.14 -14.07
CA ARG A 568 -27.69 -45.02 -12.73
C ARG A 568 -28.73 -46.12 -12.44
N ARG A 569 -29.29 -46.79 -13.46
CA ARG A 569 -30.26 -47.89 -13.30
C ARG A 569 -29.63 -49.27 -13.08
N ILE A 570 -28.36 -49.47 -13.47
CA ILE A 570 -27.67 -50.76 -13.27
C ILE A 570 -27.08 -50.89 -11.83
N ARG A 571 -26.85 -49.77 -11.13
CA ARG A 571 -26.34 -49.77 -9.75
C ARG A 571 -27.42 -49.96 -8.67
N LEU A 572 -28.70 -49.65 -8.95
CA LEU A 572 -29.81 -49.84 -8.00
C LEU A 572 -30.48 -51.23 -8.10
N PHE A 573 -30.32 -51.95 -9.21
CA PHE A 573 -30.87 -53.31 -9.34
C PHE A 573 -30.00 -54.38 -8.64
N ARG A 574 -28.69 -54.13 -8.43
CA ARG A 574 -27.81 -55.02 -7.65
C ARG A 574 -27.98 -54.91 -6.13
N LEU A 575 -28.46 -53.77 -5.61
CA LEU A 575 -28.69 -53.57 -4.17
C LEU A 575 -30.05 -54.12 -3.67
N ARG A 576 -31.00 -54.42 -4.56
CA ARG A 576 -32.25 -55.12 -4.21
C ARG A 576 -32.12 -56.65 -4.19
N ARG A 577 -31.06 -57.22 -4.81
CA ARG A 577 -30.81 -58.67 -4.81
C ARG A 577 -29.97 -59.16 -3.62
N SER A 578 -29.37 -58.25 -2.82
CA SER A 578 -28.63 -58.58 -1.60
C SER A 578 -29.39 -58.36 -0.29
N ARG A 579 -30.64 -57.87 -0.33
CA ARG A 579 -31.49 -57.64 0.87
C ARG A 579 -32.72 -58.55 0.97
N ALA A 580 -32.94 -59.44 -0.01
CA ALA A 580 -33.98 -60.47 0.03
C ALA A 580 -33.42 -61.90 0.22
N ARG A 581 -32.15 -62.02 0.66
CA ARG A 581 -31.51 -63.28 1.10
C ARG A 581 -31.07 -63.21 2.58
N SER A 582 -31.63 -62.28 3.36
CA SER A 582 -31.31 -62.10 4.79
C SER A 582 -32.56 -61.85 5.64
N VAL A 583 -33.74 -62.22 5.14
CA VAL A 583 -34.98 -62.40 5.90
C VAL A 583 -35.70 -63.60 5.27
N GLU A 584 -35.04 -64.73 5.40
CA GLU A 584 -35.62 -66.08 5.53
C GLU A 584 -34.61 -66.90 6.35
#